data_AF-A0A1H4ZLM7-F1
#
_entry.id   AF-A0A1H4ZLM7-F1
#
_cell.length_a   1.000
_cell.length_b   1.000
_cell.length_c   1.000
_cell.angle_alpha   90.00
_cell.angle_beta   90.00
_cell.angle_gamma   90.00
#
_symmetry.space_group_name_H-M   'P 1'
#
loop_
_entity.id
_entity.type
_entity.pdbx_description
1 polymer ?
#
loop_
_entity_poly.entity_id
_entity_poly.type
_entity_poly.pdbx_seq_one_letter_code
_entity_poly.pdbx_strand_id
1 'polypeptide(L)'
;MSDKKVLSSFETGTLAAITLIGTALATLDVSKRTLISDAAQALIEALPVDREYADGSSGHQLALRALIKGLHPVQSPQSAD
;
A
#
# COMPACT_ATOMS: atom_id res chain seq x y z
N MET A 1 14.14 15.78 17.83
CA MET A 1 14.46 15.05 16.59
C MET A 1 13.42 13.95 16.46
N SER A 2 12.62 13.93 15.40
CA SER A 2 11.63 12.86 15.22
C SER A 2 12.38 11.59 14.83
N ASP A 3 12.44 10.63 15.76
CA ASP A 3 12.90 9.28 15.46
C ASP A 3 12.06 8.73 14.30
N LYS A 4 12.67 8.63 13.12
CA LYS A 4 12.08 7.92 11.99
C LYS A 4 12.08 6.43 12.37
N LYS A 5 10.93 5.90 12.78
CA LYS A 5 10.80 4.46 13.04
C LYS A 5 11.15 3.71 11.75
N VAL A 6 12.21 2.91 11.82
CA VAL A 6 12.71 2.08 10.72
C VAL A 6 11.89 0.80 10.72
N LEU A 7 11.36 0.42 9.55
CA LEU A 7 10.63 -0.84 9.40
C LEU A 7 11.56 -2.03 9.64
N SER A 8 11.06 -3.05 10.33
CA SER A 8 11.74 -4.33 10.44
C SER A 8 11.80 -5.04 9.08
N SER A 9 12.71 -6.00 8.96
CA SER A 9 12.81 -6.85 7.76
C SER A 9 11.51 -7.60 7.49
N PHE A 10 10.78 -8.01 8.53
CA PHE A 10 9.49 -8.69 8.41
C PHE A 10 8.41 -7.78 7.87
N GLU A 11 8.29 -6.55 8.41
CA GLU A 11 7.33 -5.55 7.92
C GLU A 11 7.64 -5.19 6.46
N THR A 12 8.92 -4.98 6.14
CA THR A 12 9.36 -4.70 4.77
C THR A 12 8.99 -5.82 3.80
N GLY A 13 9.25 -7.08 4.19
CA GLY A 13 8.89 -8.26 3.39
C GLY A 13 7.38 -8.39 3.21
N THR A 14 6.60 -8.11 4.25
CA THR A 14 5.13 -8.12 4.20
C THR A 14 4.60 -7.06 3.25
N LEU A 15 5.11 -5.83 3.31
CA LEU A 15 4.72 -4.76 2.38
C LEU A 15 5.08 -5.10 0.93
N ALA A 16 6.24 -5.72 0.69
CA ALA A 16 6.63 -6.18 -0.63
C ALA A 16 5.67 -7.25 -1.17
N ALA A 17 5.34 -8.27 -0.37
CA ALA A 17 4.39 -9.32 -0.74
C ALA A 17 3.00 -8.75 -1.07
N ILE A 18 2.50 -7.82 -0.25
CA ILE A 18 1.20 -7.19 -0.46
C ILE A 18 1.19 -6.31 -1.71
N THR A 19 2.29 -5.59 -1.99
CA THR A 19 2.44 -4.84 -3.23
C THR A 19 2.37 -5.76 -4.45
N LEU A 20 3.04 -6.92 -4.41
CA LEU A 20 3.01 -7.90 -5.49
C LEU A 20 1.60 -8.49 -5.71
N ILE A 21 0.86 -8.74 -4.63
CA ILE A 21 -0.55 -9.15 -4.70
C ILE A 21 -1.38 -8.06 -5.39
N GLY A 22 -1.20 -6.79 -4.98
CA GLY A 22 -1.84 -5.65 -5.64
C GLY A 22 -1.55 -5.60 -7.15
N THR A 23 -0.28 -5.80 -7.54
CA THR A 23 0.13 -5.82 -8.95
C THR A 23 -0.49 -6.98 -9.73
N ALA A 24 -0.60 -8.17 -9.13
CA ALA A 24 -1.30 -9.30 -9.75
C ALA A 24 -2.79 -8.97 -9.97
N LEU A 25 -3.42 -8.32 -8.99
CA LEU A 25 -4.81 -7.84 -9.09
C LEU A 25 -4.96 -6.65 -10.04
N ALA A 26 -3.89 -5.93 -10.37
CA ALA A 26 -3.91 -4.84 -11.32
C ALA A 26 -4.26 -5.28 -12.76
N THR A 27 -4.22 -6.60 -13.03
CA THR A 27 -4.65 -7.21 -14.29
C THR A 27 -6.17 -7.29 -14.44
N LEU A 28 -6.94 -7.07 -13.36
CA LEU A 28 -8.40 -7.03 -13.38
C LEU A 28 -8.93 -5.78 -14.09
N ASP A 29 -10.20 -5.82 -14.50
CA ASP A 29 -10.93 -4.66 -15.02
C ASP A 29 -10.85 -3.47 -14.06
N VAL A 30 -10.77 -2.25 -14.61
CA VAL A 30 -10.66 -1.01 -13.83
C VAL A 30 -11.71 -0.94 -12.71
N SER A 31 -12.97 -1.25 -13.01
CA SER A 31 -14.06 -1.21 -12.02
C SER A 31 -13.82 -2.13 -10.82
N LYS A 32 -13.24 -3.33 -11.04
CA LYS A 32 -12.94 -4.27 -9.96
C LYS A 32 -11.76 -3.79 -9.12
N ARG A 33 -10.76 -3.17 -9.74
CA ARG A 33 -9.61 -2.56 -9.04
C ARG A 33 -10.04 -1.39 -8.18
N THR A 34 -10.93 -0.54 -8.70
CA THR A 34 -11.50 0.58 -7.94
C THR A 34 -12.24 0.10 -6.71
N LEU A 35 -13.08 -0.95 -6.80
CA LEU A 35 -13.77 -1.52 -5.63
C LEU A 35 -12.80 -1.97 -4.53
N ILE A 36 -11.69 -2.61 -4.91
CA ILE A 36 -10.67 -3.07 -3.95
C ILE A 36 -9.94 -1.87 -3.34
N SER A 37 -9.62 -0.86 -4.15
CA SER A 37 -8.97 0.37 -3.70
C SER A 37 -9.86 1.15 -2.71
N ASP A 38 -11.14 1.32 -3.03
CA ASP A 38 -12.12 2.01 -2.19
C ASP A 38 -12.34 1.26 -0.87
N ALA A 39 -12.42 -0.07 -0.91
CA ALA A 39 -12.53 -0.88 0.30
C ALA A 39 -11.26 -0.76 1.19
N ALA A 40 -10.07 -0.78 0.58
CA ALA A 40 -8.82 -0.59 1.31
C ALA A 40 -8.72 0.82 1.93
N GLN A 41 -9.18 1.84 1.21
CA GLN A 41 -9.21 3.23 1.70
C GLN A 41 -10.19 3.39 2.87
N ALA A 42 -11.40 2.83 2.77
CA ALA A 42 -12.38 2.84 3.86
C ALA A 42 -11.84 2.16 5.13
N LEU A 43 -11.08 1.07 4.97
CA LEU A 43 -10.42 0.40 6.10
C LEU A 43 -9.31 1.27 6.71
N ILE A 44 -8.51 1.98 5.91
CA ILE A 44 -7.49 2.90 6.43
C ILE A 44 -8.13 3.98 7.30
N GLU A 45 -9.28 4.53 6.87
CA GLU A 45 -10.00 5.59 7.58
C GLU A 45 -10.71 5.09 8.85
N ALA A 46 -11.19 3.83 8.84
CA ALA A 46 -11.88 3.22 9.97
C ALA A 46 -10.92 2.70 11.06
N LEU A 47 -9.67 2.37 10.69
CA LEU A 47 -8.73 1.76 11.62
C LEU A 47 -7.90 2.80 12.40
N PRO A 48 -7.62 2.53 13.68
CA PRO A 48 -6.89 3.47 14.53
C PRO A 48 -5.45 3.66 14.07
N VAL A 49 -4.96 4.89 14.19
CA VAL A 49 -3.57 5.24 13.97
C VAL A 49 -2.72 4.76 15.15
N ASP A 50 -1.67 4.02 14.86
CA ASP A 50 -0.62 3.75 15.84
C ASP A 50 0.39 4.91 15.78
N ARG A 51 0.55 5.65 16.87
CA ARG A 51 1.57 6.73 16.95
C ARG A 51 3.01 6.23 16.88
N GLU A 52 3.17 4.93 16.76
CA GLU A 52 4.45 4.26 16.64
C GLU A 52 5.19 4.66 15.36
N TYR A 53 4.50 4.96 14.26
CA TYR A 53 5.16 5.37 13.02
C TYR A 53 5.23 6.90 12.94
N ALA A 54 6.36 7.41 12.43
CA ALA A 54 6.67 8.84 12.42
C ALA A 54 5.71 9.68 11.56
N ASP A 55 4.95 9.06 10.66
CA ASP A 55 3.92 9.69 9.83
C ASP A 55 2.51 9.60 10.45
N GLY A 56 2.39 9.04 11.66
CA GLY A 56 1.10 8.79 12.28
C GLY A 56 0.27 7.80 11.48
N SER A 57 0.90 6.81 10.86
CA SER A 57 0.21 5.62 10.32
C SER A 57 0.36 4.43 11.25
N SER A 58 -0.42 3.38 11.04
CA SER A 58 -0.26 2.09 11.71
C SER A 58 0.30 1.02 10.79
N GLY A 59 0.83 -0.07 11.36
CA GLY A 59 1.41 -1.18 10.57
C GLY A 59 0.40 -1.80 9.60
N HIS A 60 -0.88 -1.82 9.98
CA HIS A 60 -1.96 -2.27 9.12
C HIS A 60 -2.31 -1.26 8.01
N GLN A 61 -2.23 0.06 8.28
CA GLN A 61 -2.40 1.08 7.24
C GLN A 61 -1.27 1.03 6.20
N LEU A 62 -0.03 0.72 6.61
CA LEU A 62 1.08 0.52 5.68
C LEU A 62 0.82 -0.64 4.72
N ALA A 63 0.33 -1.76 5.23
CA ALA A 63 -0.08 -2.91 4.43
C ALA A 63 -1.16 -2.55 3.40
N LEU A 64 -2.21 -1.85 3.82
CA LEU A 64 -3.29 -1.43 2.91
C LEU A 64 -2.79 -0.43 1.84
N ARG A 65 -1.91 0.51 2.22
CA ARG A 65 -1.27 1.42 1.27
C ARG A 65 -0.39 0.70 0.25
N ALA A 66 0.34 -0.33 0.67
CA ALA A 66 1.13 -1.16 -0.23
C ALA A 66 0.25 -1.91 -1.24
N LEU A 67 -0.93 -2.40 -0.81
CA LEU A 67 -1.91 -3.02 -1.70
C LEU A 67 -2.41 -2.04 -2.76
N ILE A 68 -2.85 -0.85 -2.33
CA ILE A 68 -3.34 0.21 -3.23
C ILE A 68 -2.26 0.61 -4.25
N LYS A 69 -1.01 0.74 -3.80
CA LYS A 69 0.12 1.03 -4.69
C LYS A 69 0.32 -0.06 -5.75
N GLY A 70 0.14 -1.33 -5.40
CA GLY A 70 0.19 -2.44 -6.34
C GLY A 70 -0.96 -2.44 -7.34
N LEU A 71 -2.19 -2.06 -6.92
CA LEU A 71 -3.37 -2.01 -7.82
C LEU A 71 -3.23 -0.96 -8.92
N HIS A 72 -2.48 0.10 -8.64
CA HIS A 72 -2.20 1.21 -9.55
C HIS A 72 -0.70 1.34 -9.79
N PRO A 73 -0.08 0.34 -10.46
CA PRO A 73 1.34 0.44 -10.77
C PRO A 73 1.53 1.63 -11.70
N VAL A 74 2.43 2.55 -11.34
CA VAL A 74 2.82 3.64 -12.25
C VAL A 74 3.30 2.96 -13.51
N GLN A 75 2.61 3.21 -14.63
CA GLN A 75 3.16 2.83 -15.93
C GLN A 75 4.48 3.60 -16.03
N SER A 76 5.60 2.88 -15.94
CA SER A 76 6.90 3.45 -16.28
C SER A 76 6.70 4.17 -17.61
N PRO A 77 7.12 5.44 -17.77
CA PRO A 77 7.15 6.04 -19.08
C PRO A 77 8.04 5.11 -19.91
N GLN A 78 7.40 4.34 -20.77
CA GLN A 78 8.06 3.51 -21.75
C GLN A 78 8.95 4.49 -22.51
N SER A 79 10.27 4.33 -22.39
CA SER A 79 11.23 5.09 -23.17
C SER A 79 10.75 5.04 -24.62
N ALA A 80 10.36 6.20 -25.14
CA ALA A 80 10.19 6.39 -26.56
C ALA A 80 11.60 6.40 -27.16
N ASP A 81 11.77 5.60 -28.22
CA ASP A 81 12.99 5.29 -28.99
C ASP A 81 14.04 4.36 -28.33
#